data_AF-A0A6N8RA18-F1
#
_entry.id   AF-A0A6N8RA18-F1
#
_cell.length_a   1.000
_cell.length_b   1.000
_cell.length_c   1.000
_cell.angle_alpha   90.00
_cell.angle_beta   90.00
_cell.angle_gamma   90.00
#
_symmetry.space_group_name_H-M   'P 1'
#
loop_
_entity.id
_entity.type
_entity.pdbx_description
1 polymer ?
#
loop_
_entity_poly.entity_id
_entity_poly.type
_entity_poly.pdbx_seq_one_letter_code
_entity_poly.pdbx_strand_id
1 'polypeptide(L)'
;QKQPDGSWVNYNYDWMFKPGAMKQVAEYADGIGPDYHMLIEETSQPGNIKLTGMVQDAQQNKLVVHPYTVRSDKLPEYTTDVNQLYDALYNKAGVNGLFTDFPDKAVKFLNKE
;
A
#
# COMPACT_ATOMS: atom_id res chain seq x y z
N GLN A 1 15.76 11.84 -11.17
CA GLN A 1 15.17 13.08 -11.70
C GLN A 1 16.22 13.86 -12.47
N LYS A 2 15.90 14.33 -13.67
CA LYS A 2 16.78 15.20 -14.45
C LYS A 2 16.67 16.63 -13.93
N GLN A 3 17.80 17.25 -13.59
CA GLN A 3 17.89 18.62 -13.11
C GLN A 3 17.97 19.61 -14.28
N PRO A 4 17.72 20.93 -14.05
CA PRO A 4 17.81 21.94 -15.09
C PRO A 4 19.19 22.04 -15.75
N ASP A 5 20.26 21.70 -15.03
CA ASP A 5 21.63 21.64 -15.54
C ASP A 5 21.95 20.38 -16.38
N GLY A 6 20.97 19.49 -16.55
CA GLY A 6 21.08 18.26 -17.32
C GLY A 6 21.60 17.04 -16.54
N SER A 7 22.04 17.22 -15.28
CA SER A 7 22.47 16.13 -14.42
C SER A 7 21.29 15.26 -13.94
N TRP A 8 21.60 14.04 -13.50
CA TRP A 8 20.61 13.13 -12.91
C TRP A 8 20.90 12.92 -11.44
N VAL A 9 19.87 13.06 -10.62
CA VAL A 9 19.92 12.75 -9.18
C VAL A 9 18.90 11.68 -8.83
N ASN A 10 19.12 10.95 -7.73
CA ASN A 10 18.10 10.05 -7.21
C ASN A 10 16.84 10.86 -6.84
N TYR A 11 15.66 10.35 -7.20
CA TYR A 11 14.41 10.98 -6.77
C TYR A 11 14.13 10.60 -5.32
N ASN A 12 13.88 11.59 -4.47
CA ASN A 12 13.54 11.36 -3.08
C ASN A 12 12.01 11.23 -2.94
N TYR A 13 11.55 10.10 -2.39
CA TYR A 13 10.14 9.79 -2.19
C TYR A 13 9.62 10.16 -0.78
N ASP A 14 10.49 10.59 0.13
CA ASP A 14 10.18 10.83 1.55
C ASP A 14 9.03 11.82 1.74
N TRP A 15 8.87 12.76 0.80
CA TRP A 15 7.77 13.72 0.84
C TRP A 15 6.40 13.07 0.70
N MET A 16 6.30 11.92 0.02
CA MET A 16 5.03 11.21 -0.21
C MET A 16 4.46 10.57 1.07
N PHE A 17 5.25 10.44 2.14
CA PHE A 17 4.80 9.91 3.43
C PHE A 17 4.29 10.99 4.39
N LYS A 18 4.36 12.28 4.01
CA LYS A 18 3.97 13.39 4.87
C LYS A 18 2.47 13.70 4.71
N PRO A 19 1.81 14.20 5.77
CA PRO A 19 0.41 14.61 5.68
C PRO A 19 0.16 15.60 4.54
N GLY A 20 -0.87 15.33 3.73
CA GLY A 20 -1.28 16.19 2.61
C GLY A 20 -0.48 15.99 1.32
N ALA A 21 0.47 15.06 1.29
CA ALA A 21 1.20 14.71 0.07
C ALA A 21 0.27 14.12 -0.99
N MET A 22 -0.73 13.33 -0.59
CA MET A 22 -1.66 12.70 -1.53
C MET A 22 -2.51 13.72 -2.29
N LYS A 23 -2.76 14.90 -1.71
CA LYS A 23 -3.43 15.99 -2.42
C LYS A 23 -2.63 16.47 -3.64
N GLN A 24 -1.30 16.54 -3.53
CA GLN A 24 -0.43 16.93 -4.65
C GLN A 24 -0.39 15.83 -5.72
N VAL A 25 -0.35 14.56 -5.29
CA VAL A 25 -0.37 13.42 -6.22
C VAL A 25 -1.70 13.39 -7.02
N ALA A 26 -2.81 13.70 -6.36
CA ALA A 26 -4.15 13.74 -6.98
C ALA A 26 -4.32 14.82 -8.06
N GLU A 27 -3.39 15.77 -8.19
CA GLU A 27 -3.42 16.75 -9.28
C GLU A 27 -3.11 16.13 -10.64
N TYR A 28 -2.43 14.98 -10.67
CA TYR A 28 -1.96 14.34 -11.91
C TYR A 28 -2.20 12.83 -11.99
N ALA A 29 -2.63 12.17 -10.91
CA ALA A 29 -2.84 10.73 -10.86
C ALA A 29 -4.25 10.38 -10.38
N ASP A 30 -4.76 9.24 -10.84
CA ASP A 30 -6.06 8.67 -10.41
C ASP A 30 -5.90 7.64 -9.28
N GLY A 31 -4.67 7.20 -9.01
CA GLY A 31 -4.38 6.22 -7.98
C GLY A 31 -2.90 6.08 -7.64
N ILE A 32 -2.62 5.41 -6.53
CA ILE A 32 -1.27 5.09 -6.07
C ILE A 32 -1.07 3.59 -5.93
N GLY A 33 0.15 3.14 -6.21
CA GLY A 33 0.58 1.76 -5.95
C GLY A 33 1.79 1.75 -5.03
N PRO A 34 1.60 1.84 -3.70
CA PRO A 34 2.70 1.80 -2.75
C PRO A 34 3.17 0.36 -2.48
N ASP A 35 4.39 0.21 -1.97
CA ASP A 35 4.74 -1.03 -1.26
C ASP A 35 3.81 -1.19 -0.04
N TYR A 36 3.23 -2.36 0.20
CA TYR A 36 2.27 -2.54 1.29
C TYR A 36 2.87 -2.26 2.68
N HIS A 37 4.19 -2.34 2.87
CA HIS A 37 4.85 -1.96 4.12
C HIS A 37 4.74 -0.46 4.41
N MET A 38 4.40 0.37 3.41
CA MET A 38 4.14 1.79 3.59
C MET A 38 2.74 2.05 4.18
N LEU A 39 1.86 1.06 4.16
CA LEU A 39 0.47 1.17 4.62
C LEU A 39 0.29 0.65 6.06
N ILE A 40 1.18 -0.24 6.50
CA ILE A 40 1.14 -0.93 7.79
C ILE A 40 2.39 -0.57 8.58
N GLU A 41 2.20 -0.10 9.81
CA GLU A 41 3.31 0.24 10.71
C GLU A 41 4.19 -0.98 10.98
N GLU A 42 5.51 -0.79 10.95
CA GLU A 42 6.51 -1.83 11.26
C GLU A 42 6.37 -2.41 12.68
N THR A 43 5.77 -1.65 13.60
CA THR A 43 5.50 -2.08 14.97
C THR A 43 4.24 -2.95 15.12
N SER A 44 3.57 -3.26 14.01
CA SER A 44 2.42 -4.18 13.99
C SER A 44 2.83 -5.58 14.46
N GLN A 45 1.87 -6.32 15.00
CA GLN A 45 2.07 -7.68 15.51
C GLN A 45 0.92 -8.57 15.04
N PRO A 46 1.08 -9.91 15.04
CA PRO A 46 -0.04 -10.82 14.75
C PRO A 46 -1.26 -10.50 15.62
N GLY A 47 -2.41 -10.28 14.98
CA GLY A 47 -3.66 -9.88 15.64
C GLY A 47 -3.76 -8.39 16.02
N ASN A 48 -2.73 -7.58 15.82
CA ASN A 48 -2.71 -6.14 16.10
C ASN A 48 -2.03 -5.33 14.99
N ILE A 49 -2.72 -5.22 13.86
CA ILE A 49 -2.28 -4.40 12.72
C ILE A 49 -2.55 -2.91 12.99
N LYS A 50 -1.55 -2.06 12.78
CA LYS A 50 -1.67 -0.59 12.84
C LYS A 50 -1.39 -0.01 11.46
N LEU A 51 -2.20 0.96 11.04
CA LEU A 51 -2.09 1.60 9.73
C LEU A 51 -1.35 2.93 9.85
N THR A 52 -0.59 3.29 8.81
CA THR A 52 0.16 4.56 8.74
C THR A 52 -0.71 5.77 8.44
N GLY A 53 -1.94 5.54 7.94
CA GLY A 53 -2.86 6.58 7.49
C GLY A 53 -2.73 6.95 6.01
N MET A 54 -1.75 6.41 5.28
CA MET A 54 -1.55 6.70 3.85
C MET A 54 -2.78 6.37 2.99
N VAL A 55 -3.45 5.23 3.24
CA VAL A 55 -4.66 4.86 2.50
C VAL A 55 -5.78 5.89 2.72
N GLN A 56 -5.93 6.38 3.94
CA GLN A 56 -6.94 7.37 4.29
C GLN A 56 -6.67 8.71 3.58
N ASP A 57 -5.42 9.20 3.59
CA ASP A 57 -5.05 10.44 2.89
C ASP A 57 -5.27 10.30 1.37
N ALA A 58 -4.92 9.15 0.78
CA ALA A 58 -5.14 8.90 -0.64
C ALA A 58 -6.62 8.91 -1.02
N GLN A 59 -7.46 8.17 -0.29
CA GLN A 59 -8.89 8.05 -0.57
C GLN A 59 -9.66 9.35 -0.33
N GLN A 60 -9.26 10.16 0.67
CA GLN A 60 -9.81 11.51 0.87
C GLN A 60 -9.58 12.42 -0.35
N ASN A 61 -8.52 12.16 -1.12
CA ASN A 61 -8.19 12.87 -2.35
C ASN A 61 -8.65 12.11 -3.62
N LYS A 62 -9.57 11.14 -3.48
CA LYS A 62 -10.17 10.35 -4.59
C LYS A 62 -9.19 9.49 -5.38
N LEU A 63 -8.04 9.15 -4.78
CA LEU A 63 -7.08 8.21 -5.36
C LEU A 63 -7.48 6.77 -5.02
N VAL A 64 -7.54 5.89 -6.02
CA VAL A 64 -7.58 4.45 -5.75
C VAL A 64 -6.22 3.97 -5.23
N VAL A 65 -6.23 3.00 -4.33
CA VAL A 65 -5.00 2.48 -3.71
C VAL A 65 -4.83 1.00 -4.06
N HIS A 66 -3.75 0.65 -4.75
CA HIS A 66 -3.41 -0.71 -5.19
C HIS A 66 -1.99 -1.11 -4.74
N PRO A 67 -1.78 -1.52 -3.48
CA PRO A 67 -0.44 -1.82 -3.00
C PRO A 67 0.15 -3.09 -3.62
N TYR A 68 1.47 -3.17 -3.62
CA TYR A 68 2.24 -4.33 -4.07
C TYR A 68 3.24 -4.80 -3.00
N THR A 69 3.75 -6.04 -2.99
CA THR A 69 3.20 -7.24 -3.64
C THR A 69 2.90 -8.26 -2.55
N VAL A 70 1.65 -8.73 -2.46
CA VAL A 70 1.31 -9.79 -1.51
C VAL A 70 1.89 -11.12 -1.97
N ARG A 71 2.75 -11.70 -1.14
CA ARG A 71 3.49 -12.94 -1.41
C ARG A 71 3.36 -13.93 -0.27
N SER A 72 2.72 -15.07 -0.50
CA SER A 72 2.54 -16.09 0.56
C SER A 72 3.83 -16.79 0.98
N ASP A 73 4.88 -16.71 0.17
CA ASP A 73 6.21 -17.26 0.42
C ASP A 73 7.20 -16.23 1.03
N LYS A 74 6.73 -15.00 1.27
CA LYS A 74 7.53 -13.90 1.81
C LYS A 74 6.64 -12.97 2.64
N LEU A 75 6.05 -13.51 3.71
CA LEU A 75 5.15 -12.77 4.59
C LEU A 75 5.92 -11.91 5.60
N PRO A 76 5.35 -10.76 6.01
CA PRO A 76 5.86 -9.99 7.13
C PRO A 76 5.55 -10.70 8.46
N GLU A 77 6.33 -10.39 9.51
CA GLU A 77 6.21 -11.04 10.82
C GLU A 77 4.83 -10.84 11.48
N TYR A 78 4.13 -9.76 11.16
CA TYR A 78 2.81 -9.44 11.71
C TYR A 78 1.66 -10.24 11.07
N THR A 79 1.93 -11.12 10.11
CA THR A 79 0.94 -12.03 9.53
C THR A 79 1.47 -13.46 9.51
N THR A 80 0.76 -14.39 10.11
CA THR A 80 1.17 -15.81 10.16
C THR A 80 0.75 -16.60 8.93
N ASP A 81 -0.23 -16.11 8.18
CA ASP A 81 -0.67 -16.65 6.90
C ASP A 81 -1.14 -15.55 5.95
N VAL A 82 -1.16 -15.84 4.65
CA VAL A 82 -1.45 -14.84 3.62
C VAL A 82 -2.87 -14.26 3.71
N ASN A 83 -3.85 -14.98 4.27
CA ASN A 83 -5.19 -14.45 4.39
C ASN A 83 -5.24 -13.30 5.41
N GLN A 84 -4.39 -13.33 6.44
CA GLN A 84 -4.28 -12.21 7.37
C GLN A 84 -3.71 -10.96 6.69
N LEU A 85 -2.79 -11.13 5.73
CA LEU A 85 -2.28 -10.00 4.96
C LEU A 85 -3.34 -9.47 3.98
N TYR A 86 -4.11 -10.35 3.34
CA TYR A 86 -5.27 -9.93 2.54
C TYR A 86 -6.30 -9.20 3.38
N ASP A 87 -6.63 -9.69 4.58
CA ASP A 87 -7.55 -9.05 5.51
C ASP A 87 -7.05 -7.68 5.97
N ALA A 88 -5.76 -7.58 6.33
CA ALA A 88 -5.14 -6.33 6.72
C ALA A 88 -5.22 -5.26 5.61
N LEU A 89 -5.09 -5.65 4.35
CA LEU A 89 -5.10 -4.72 3.22
C LEU A 89 -6.52 -4.43 2.71
N TYR A 90 -7.30 -5.47 2.35
CA TYR A 90 -8.64 -5.30 1.81
C TYR A 90 -9.63 -4.78 2.86
N ASN A 91 -9.66 -5.40 4.04
CA ASN A 91 -10.72 -5.14 5.01
C ASN A 91 -10.31 -4.06 6.03
N LYS A 92 -9.10 -4.14 6.57
CA LYS A 92 -8.66 -3.17 7.59
C LYS A 92 -8.20 -1.86 6.98
N ALA A 93 -7.30 -1.90 5.98
CA ALA A 93 -6.84 -0.69 5.30
C ALA A 93 -7.86 -0.16 4.28
N GLY A 94 -8.69 -1.03 3.71
CA GLY A 94 -9.74 -0.63 2.78
C GLY A 94 -9.24 -0.35 1.36
N VAL A 95 -8.17 -1.01 0.91
CA VAL A 95 -7.62 -0.79 -0.43
C VAL A 95 -8.59 -1.27 -1.52
N ASN A 96 -8.57 -0.61 -2.68
CA ASN A 96 -9.51 -0.91 -3.79
C ASN A 96 -9.17 -2.21 -4.53
N GLY A 97 -7.93 -2.66 -4.40
CA GLY A 97 -7.32 -3.78 -5.11
C GLY A 97 -5.89 -3.93 -4.60
N LEU A 98 -5.19 -5.01 -4.96
CA LEU A 98 -3.77 -5.17 -4.65
C LEU A 98 -3.07 -6.04 -5.69
N PHE A 99 -1.76 -5.91 -5.77
CA PHE A 99 -0.92 -6.80 -6.57
C PHE A 99 -0.49 -8.00 -5.71
N THR A 100 -0.56 -9.19 -6.30
CA THR A 100 -0.11 -10.42 -5.67
C THR A 100 0.53 -11.35 -6.70
N ASP A 101 1.56 -12.09 -6.25
CA ASP A 101 2.17 -13.16 -7.04
C ASP A 101 1.35 -14.46 -7.01
N PHE A 102 0.28 -14.52 -6.20
CA PHE A 102 -0.59 -15.69 -6.04
C PHE A 102 -2.06 -15.32 -6.31
N PRO A 103 -2.44 -15.07 -7.58
CA PRO A 103 -3.79 -14.59 -7.91
C PRO A 103 -4.92 -15.46 -7.38
N ASP A 104 -4.75 -16.79 -7.42
CA ASP A 104 -5.77 -17.73 -6.96
C ASP A 104 -6.07 -17.59 -5.46
N LYS A 105 -5.07 -17.23 -4.64
CA LYS A 105 -5.24 -17.04 -3.20
C LYS A 105 -6.03 -15.78 -2.89
N ALA A 106 -5.76 -14.67 -3.60
CA ALA A 106 -6.52 -13.43 -3.44
C ALA A 106 -7.98 -13.61 -3.87
N VAL A 107 -8.21 -14.27 -5.01
CA VAL A 107 -9.57 -14.57 -5.50
C VAL A 107 -10.33 -15.46 -4.50
N LYS A 108 -9.68 -16.52 -3.98
CA LYS A 108 -10.29 -17.37 -2.94
C LYS A 108 -10.59 -16.60 -1.67
N PHE A 109 -9.76 -15.63 -1.27
CA PHE A 109 -10.00 -14.79 -0.10
C PHE A 109 -11.24 -13.90 -0.29
N LEU A 110 -11.36 -13.20 -1.42
CA LEU A 110 -12.47 -12.27 -1.70
C LEU A 110 -13.82 -12.98 -1.91
N ASN A 111 -13.80 -14.23 -2.38
CA ASN A 111 -15.00 -15.04 -2.59
C ASN A 111 -15.41 -15.87 -1.36
N LYS A 112 -14.75 -15.69 -0.20
CA LYS A 112 -15.26 -16.24 1.06
C LYS A 112 -16.49 -15.43 1.46
N GLU A 113 -17.66 -16.07 1.38
CA GLU A 113 -18.87 -15.62 2.07
C GLU A 113 -18.67 -15.62 3.60
#